data_AF-A0A645ES43-F1
#
_entry.id   AF-A0A645ES43-F1
#
_cell.length_a   1.000
_cell.length_b   1.000
_cell.length_c   1.000
_cell.angle_alpha   90.00
_cell.angle_beta   90.00
_cell.angle_gamma   90.00
#
_symmetry.space_group_name_H-M   'P 1'
#
loop_
_entity.id
_entity.type
_entity.pdbx_description
1 polymer ?
#
loop_
_entity_poly.entity_id
_entity_poly.type
_entity_poly.pdbx_seq_one_letter_code
_entity_poly.pdbx_strand_id
1 'polypeptide(L)'
;MKHIADAVRRMVLENPEVEVVWPVHRNPAVQEVVMPRLSDLPQVHLIDPLDPNDMHNLMSRSYMILTDSGGIQEEAPALKKPVLVLRDVTERPEAVEAGTVILVGTDEELIVQESRKLLHDSAHYERMQMAVNPYGDGQACRRIVEAIEYAFCHRDHAPEPFYVTTRQDVQH
;
A
#
# COMPACT_ATOMS: atom_id res chain seq x y z
N MET A 1 11.68 -13.01 1.17
CA MET A 1 12.40 -12.11 2.09
C MET A 1 13.80 -11.73 1.59
N LYS A 2 14.71 -12.69 1.34
CA LYS A 2 16.06 -12.39 0.81
C LYS A 2 16.01 -11.50 -0.45
N HIS A 3 15.26 -11.92 -1.48
CA HIS A 3 15.10 -11.17 -2.73
C HIS A 3 14.51 -9.77 -2.53
N ILE A 4 13.61 -9.58 -1.56
CA ILE A 4 13.05 -8.27 -1.23
C ILE A 4 14.14 -7.36 -0.65
N ALA A 5 14.94 -7.86 0.28
CA ALA A 5 16.04 -7.09 0.85
C ALA A 5 17.14 -6.78 -0.19
N ASP A 6 17.43 -7.74 -1.08
CA ASP A 6 18.37 -7.52 -2.20
C ASP A 6 17.82 -6.46 -3.18
N ALA A 7 16.51 -6.47 -3.47
CA ALA A 7 15.84 -5.45 -4.30
C ALA A 7 15.89 -4.05 -3.67
N VAL A 8 15.60 -3.95 -2.36
CA VAL A 8 15.67 -2.69 -1.61
C VAL A 8 17.09 -2.13 -1.64
N ARG A 9 18.10 -2.97 -1.41
CA ARG A 9 19.52 -2.55 -1.52
C ARG A 9 19.81 -1.96 -2.88
N ARG A 10 19.43 -2.67 -3.95
CA ARG A 10 19.69 -2.22 -5.33
C ARG A 10 18.95 -0.92 -5.65
N MET A 11 17.68 -0.80 -5.26
CA MET A 11 16.90 0.43 -5.41
C MET A 11 17.59 1.63 -4.74
N VAL A 12 18.05 1.48 -3.50
CA VAL A 12 18.71 2.56 -2.76
C VAL A 12 20.06 2.96 -3.37
N LEU A 13 20.85 1.97 -3.82
CA LEU A 13 22.13 2.23 -4.48
C LEU A 13 21.98 2.91 -5.85
N GLU A 14 20.91 2.60 -6.58
CA GLU A 14 20.60 3.22 -7.86
C GLU A 14 19.97 4.63 -7.72
N ASN A 15 19.45 4.98 -6.54
CA ASN A 15 18.74 6.24 -6.27
C ASN A 15 19.22 6.85 -4.94
N PRO A 16 20.36 7.56 -4.92
CA PRO A 16 20.99 8.09 -3.70
C PRO A 16 20.14 9.08 -2.88
N GLU A 17 19.10 9.64 -3.49
CA GLU A 17 18.12 10.54 -2.86
C GLU A 17 16.97 9.81 -2.16
N VAL A 18 16.82 8.50 -2.42
CA VAL A 18 15.75 7.69 -1.82
C VAL A 18 16.18 7.24 -0.42
N GLU A 19 15.29 7.48 0.55
CA GLU A 19 15.37 6.90 1.88
C GLU A 19 14.33 5.78 2.04
N VAL A 20 14.71 4.72 2.75
CA VAL A 20 13.83 3.59 3.05
C VAL A 20 13.66 3.47 4.55
N VAL A 21 12.42 3.51 5.02
CA VAL A 21 12.08 3.18 6.41
C VAL A 21 11.44 1.81 6.43
N TRP A 22 12.09 0.85 7.10
CA TRP A 22 11.59 -0.52 7.22
C TRP A 22 11.39 -0.86 8.70
N PRO A 23 10.14 -0.83 9.21
CA PRO A 23 9.79 -1.39 10.52
C PRO A 23 9.95 -2.91 10.50
N VAL A 24 11.08 -3.41 11.00
CA VAL A 24 11.44 -4.83 10.88
C VAL A 24 10.69 -5.66 11.93
N HIS A 25 9.97 -6.69 11.50
CA HIS A 25 9.29 -7.60 12.42
C HIS A 25 10.29 -8.19 13.43
N ARG A 26 9.87 -8.35 14.69
CA ARG A 26 10.69 -8.94 15.78
C ARG A 26 11.05 -10.43 15.59
N ASN A 27 10.73 -11.01 14.44
CA ASN A 27 11.02 -12.41 14.17
C ASN A 27 12.52 -12.51 13.85
N PRO A 28 13.32 -13.26 14.63
CA PRO A 28 14.76 -13.39 14.40
C PRO A 28 15.07 -13.84 12.97
N ALA A 29 14.27 -14.74 12.38
CA ALA A 29 14.47 -15.21 11.02
C ALA A 29 14.34 -14.10 9.96
N VAL A 30 13.53 -13.05 10.24
CA VAL A 30 13.45 -11.87 9.37
C VAL A 30 14.68 -10.99 9.57
N GLN A 31 15.05 -10.71 10.83
CA GLN A 31 16.20 -9.88 11.16
C GLN A 31 17.52 -10.44 10.62
N GLU A 32 17.73 -11.75 10.73
CA GLU A 32 18.91 -12.44 10.19
C GLU A 32 19.05 -12.30 8.65
N VAL A 33 17.93 -12.14 7.94
CA VAL A 33 17.94 -11.94 6.50
C VAL A 33 18.15 -10.47 6.14
N VAL A 34 17.46 -9.56 6.84
CA VAL A 34 17.39 -8.13 6.52
C VAL A 34 18.64 -7.38 7.00
N MET A 35 19.08 -7.59 8.25
CA MET A 35 20.17 -6.81 8.84
C MET A 35 21.47 -6.89 8.03
N PRO A 36 22.00 -8.08 7.65
CA PRO A 36 23.28 -8.16 6.95
C PRO A 36 23.26 -7.59 5.53
N ARG A 37 22.07 -7.33 4.97
CA ARG A 37 21.89 -6.82 3.61
C ARG A 37 21.76 -5.31 3.53
N LEU A 38 21.30 -4.67 4.61
CA LEU A 38 20.83 -3.30 4.56
C LEU A 38 21.45 -2.40 5.64
N SER A 39 22.03 -2.95 6.71
CA SER A 39 22.52 -2.15 7.84
C SER A 39 23.75 -1.29 7.53
N ASP A 40 24.47 -1.58 6.45
CA ASP A 40 25.60 -0.78 5.96
C ASP A 40 25.16 0.42 5.09
N LEU A 41 23.87 0.52 4.75
CA LEU A 41 23.34 1.58 3.89
C LEU A 41 22.79 2.73 4.75
N PRO A 42 23.37 3.95 4.69
CA PRO A 42 22.95 5.06 5.54
C PRO A 42 21.53 5.59 5.22
N GLN A 43 21.01 5.29 4.02
CA GLN A 43 19.68 5.65 3.57
C GLN A 43 18.59 4.68 4.04
N VAL A 44 18.96 3.53 4.63
CA VAL A 44 18.02 2.52 5.09
C VAL A 44 17.88 2.55 6.61
N HIS A 45 16.71 2.96 7.06
CA HIS A 45 16.34 3.06 8.47
C HIS A 45 15.59 1.79 8.88
N LEU A 46 16.33 0.82 9.43
CA LEU A 46 15.78 -0.38 10.04
C LEU A 46 15.33 -0.05 11.46
N ILE A 47 14.02 0.06 11.68
CA ILE A 47 13.44 0.49 12.95
C ILE A 47 12.59 -0.62 13.59
N ASP A 48 12.30 -0.47 14.87
CA ASP A 48 11.34 -1.35 15.56
C ASP A 48 9.93 -1.21 14.96
N PRO A 49 9.08 -2.25 15.08
CA PRO A 49 7.69 -2.17 14.66
C PRO A 49 6.96 -0.99 15.31
N LEU A 50 6.26 -0.22 14.48
CA LEU A 50 5.49 0.95 14.90
C LEU A 50 4.10 0.56 15.39
N ASP A 51 3.52 1.40 16.25
CA ASP A 51 2.09 1.32 16.53
C ASP A 51 1.26 1.80 15.33
N PRO A 52 -0.06 1.54 15.30
CA PRO A 52 -0.90 1.88 14.16
C PRO A 52 -0.89 3.38 13.80
N ASN A 53 -0.87 4.28 14.78
CA ASN A 53 -0.91 5.72 14.50
C ASN A 53 0.40 6.18 13.85
N ASP A 54 1.53 5.72 14.39
CA ASP A 54 2.85 6.02 13.83
C ASP A 54 3.02 5.42 12.42
N MET A 55 2.48 4.21 12.19
CA MET A 55 2.45 3.61 10.87
C MET A 55 1.62 4.44 9.88
N HIS A 56 0.39 4.86 10.24
CA HIS A 56 -0.44 5.72 9.38
C HIS A 56 0.25 7.04 9.05
N ASN A 57 0.89 7.67 10.05
CA ASN A 57 1.66 8.90 9.86
C ASN A 57 2.85 8.68 8.92
N LEU A 58 3.60 7.60 9.09
CA LEU A 58 4.71 7.24 8.20
C LEU A 58 4.21 7.04 6.77
N MET A 59 3.18 6.21 6.57
CA MET A 59 2.58 5.97 5.26
C MET A 59 2.10 7.26 4.58
N SER A 60 1.51 8.18 5.32
CA SER A 60 1.03 9.47 4.78
C SER A 60 2.16 10.34 4.20
N ARG A 61 3.39 10.17 4.71
CA ARG A 61 4.58 10.91 4.29
C ARG A 61 5.43 10.16 3.26
N SER A 62 5.22 8.85 3.12
CA SER A 62 5.92 8.04 2.12
C SER A 62 5.60 8.47 0.68
N TYR A 63 6.55 8.26 -0.22
CA TYR A 63 6.36 8.44 -1.66
C TYR A 63 5.62 7.25 -2.28
N MET A 64 6.07 6.04 -1.96
CA MET A 64 5.45 4.75 -2.33
C MET A 64 5.62 3.75 -1.18
N ILE A 65 4.89 2.65 -1.21
CA ILE A 65 4.90 1.62 -0.16
C ILE A 65 5.15 0.24 -0.78
N LEU A 66 6.08 -0.53 -0.22
CA LEU A 66 6.29 -1.94 -0.53
C LEU A 66 5.75 -2.76 0.64
N THR A 67 4.80 -3.67 0.41
CA THR A 67 4.14 -4.37 1.52
C THR A 67 3.58 -5.73 1.12
N ASP A 68 3.58 -6.68 2.06
CA ASP A 68 2.80 -7.91 2.00
C ASP A 68 1.60 -7.87 2.97
N SER A 69 1.28 -6.73 3.57
CA SER A 69 0.14 -6.58 4.49
C SER A 69 -1.15 -6.35 3.71
N GLY A 70 -2.19 -7.14 4.03
CA GLY A 70 -3.53 -6.95 3.45
C GLY A 70 -4.18 -5.63 3.90
N GLY A 71 -4.04 -5.26 5.17
CA GLY A 71 -4.59 -4.00 5.69
C GLY A 71 -3.95 -2.78 5.03
N ILE A 72 -2.62 -2.79 4.84
CA ILE A 72 -1.93 -1.68 4.17
C ILE A 72 -2.36 -1.56 2.70
N GLN A 73 -2.68 -2.67 2.02
CA GLN A 73 -3.22 -2.62 0.65
C GLN A 73 -4.57 -1.89 0.58
N GLU A 74 -5.37 -1.89 1.65
CA GLU A 74 -6.64 -1.16 1.71
C GLU A 74 -6.46 0.30 2.14
N GLU A 75 -5.55 0.55 3.07
CA GLU A 75 -5.32 1.85 3.70
C GLU A 75 -4.47 2.80 2.85
N ALA A 76 -3.39 2.30 2.23
CA ALA A 76 -2.47 3.12 1.45
C ALA A 76 -3.12 3.80 0.22
N PRO A 77 -4.04 3.15 -0.52
CA PRO A 77 -4.82 3.82 -1.58
C PRO A 77 -5.65 5.00 -1.06
N ALA A 78 -6.20 4.92 0.16
CA ALA A 78 -6.92 6.06 0.77
C ALA A 78 -6.00 7.26 1.00
N LEU A 79 -4.71 7.01 1.24
CA LEU A 79 -3.65 8.01 1.39
C LEU A 79 -3.03 8.43 0.05
N LYS A 80 -3.57 7.94 -1.08
CA LYS A 80 -3.07 8.16 -2.43
C LYS A 80 -1.60 7.75 -2.60
N LYS A 81 -1.19 6.66 -1.97
CA LYS A 81 0.18 6.15 -2.06
C LYS A 81 0.22 4.94 -2.99
N PRO A 82 1.04 4.96 -4.06
CA PRO A 82 1.28 3.77 -4.86
C PRO A 82 1.82 2.62 -3.99
N VAL A 83 1.29 1.42 -4.19
CA VAL A 83 1.68 0.22 -3.43
C VAL A 83 2.22 -0.85 -4.37
N LEU A 84 3.41 -1.36 -4.05
CA LEU A 84 3.96 -2.58 -4.64
C LEU A 84 3.73 -3.73 -3.66
N VAL A 85 2.91 -4.70 -4.06
CA VAL A 85 2.49 -5.83 -3.23
C VAL A 85 3.49 -6.96 -3.36
N LEU A 86 4.12 -7.31 -2.25
CA LEU A 86 5.20 -8.30 -2.15
C LEU A 86 4.66 -9.74 -2.05
N ARG A 87 3.60 -10.05 -2.80
CA ARG A 87 2.94 -11.36 -2.90
C ARG A 87 2.62 -11.69 -4.35
N ASP A 88 2.69 -12.97 -4.70
CA ASP A 88 2.38 -13.45 -6.06
C ASP A 88 0.88 -13.44 -6.34
N VAL A 89 0.07 -13.54 -5.28
CA VAL A 89 -1.39 -13.55 -5.33
C VAL A 89 -1.92 -12.58 -4.28
N THR A 90 -3.13 -12.06 -4.52
CA THR A 90 -3.82 -11.20 -3.56
C THR A 90 -5.30 -11.55 -3.47
N GLU A 91 -5.84 -11.45 -2.27
CA GLU A 91 -7.26 -11.52 -1.93
C GLU A 91 -8.00 -10.18 -2.20
N ARG A 92 -7.32 -9.26 -2.88
CA ARG A 92 -7.73 -7.88 -3.16
C ARG A 92 -7.64 -7.53 -4.66
N PRO A 93 -8.29 -8.32 -5.55
CA PRO A 93 -8.18 -8.11 -7.00
C PRO A 93 -8.67 -6.71 -7.44
N GLU A 94 -9.62 -6.12 -6.72
CA GLU A 94 -10.21 -4.82 -7.03
C GLU A 94 -9.17 -3.69 -6.99
N ALA A 95 -8.18 -3.77 -6.10
CA ALA A 95 -7.10 -2.78 -6.03
C ALA A 95 -6.09 -2.90 -7.17
N VAL A 96 -5.90 -4.12 -7.68
CA VAL A 96 -5.06 -4.36 -8.86
C VAL A 96 -5.78 -3.82 -10.09
N GLU A 97 -7.08 -4.10 -10.23
CA GLU A 97 -7.92 -3.62 -11.32
C GLU A 97 -8.06 -2.09 -11.32
N ALA A 98 -8.23 -1.48 -10.15
CA ALA A 98 -8.27 -0.03 -9.99
C ALA A 98 -6.92 0.64 -10.32
N GLY A 99 -5.82 -0.11 -10.28
CA GLY A 99 -4.47 0.41 -10.47
C GLY A 99 -3.91 1.14 -9.25
N THR A 100 -4.50 0.96 -8.07
CA THR A 100 -3.97 1.53 -6.81
C THR A 100 -2.77 0.72 -6.30
N VAL A 101 -2.68 -0.57 -6.67
CA VAL A 101 -1.59 -1.47 -6.28
C VAL A 101 -1.06 -2.27 -7.47
N ILE A 102 0.20 -2.71 -7.40
CA ILE A 102 0.83 -3.59 -8.39
C ILE A 102 1.35 -4.84 -7.67
N LEU A 103 0.97 -6.04 -8.12
CA LEU A 103 1.58 -7.28 -7.64
C LEU A 103 2.97 -7.45 -8.25
N VAL A 104 3.99 -7.45 -7.39
CA VAL A 104 5.39 -7.64 -7.79
C VAL A 104 5.97 -8.94 -7.26
N GLY A 105 5.20 -9.69 -6.46
CA GLY A 105 5.68 -10.96 -5.91
C GLY A 105 6.89 -10.77 -5.02
N THR A 106 7.82 -11.72 -5.11
CA THR A 106 9.12 -11.62 -4.42
C THR A 106 10.30 -11.61 -5.39
N ASP A 107 10.04 -11.34 -6.67
CA ASP A 107 11.06 -11.26 -7.71
C ASP A 107 11.85 -9.94 -7.60
N GLU A 108 13.17 -10.05 -7.47
CA GLU A 108 14.04 -8.90 -7.26
C GLU A 108 13.97 -7.91 -8.43
N GLU A 109 13.99 -8.41 -9.67
CA GLU A 109 14.02 -7.55 -10.85
C GLU A 109 12.70 -6.80 -11.02
N LEU A 110 11.57 -7.48 -10.80
CA LEU A 110 10.25 -6.87 -10.90
C LEU A 110 10.05 -5.79 -9.83
N ILE A 111 10.47 -6.05 -8.59
CA ILE A 111 10.42 -5.05 -7.51
C ILE A 111 11.24 -3.81 -7.91
N VAL A 112 12.48 -3.99 -8.38
CA VAL A 112 13.35 -2.87 -8.79
C VAL A 112 12.76 -2.14 -10.00
N GLN A 113 12.24 -2.86 -10.98
CA GLN A 113 11.69 -2.29 -12.20
C GLN A 113 10.46 -1.43 -11.93
N GLU A 114 9.49 -1.93 -11.15
CA GLU A 114 8.29 -1.15 -10.80
C GLU A 114 8.61 0.01 -9.85
N SER A 115 9.54 -0.18 -8.90
CA SER A 115 10.05 0.91 -8.06
C SER A 115 10.68 2.01 -8.91
N ARG A 116 11.49 1.65 -9.90
CA ARG A 116 12.14 2.60 -10.83
C ARG A 116 11.10 3.34 -11.66
N LYS A 117 10.05 2.67 -12.16
CA LYS A 117 8.96 3.33 -12.89
C LYS A 117 8.27 4.36 -12.01
N LEU A 118 7.97 4.03 -10.75
CA LEU A 118 7.33 4.98 -9.83
C LEU A 118 8.23 6.18 -9.48
N LEU A 119 9.53 5.98 -9.37
CA LEU A 119 10.49 7.05 -9.07
C LEU A 119 10.74 7.97 -10.26
N HIS A 120 10.73 7.46 -11.49
CA HIS A 120 11.22 8.19 -12.67
C HIS A 120 10.18 8.47 -13.76
N ASP A 121 9.00 7.84 -13.72
CA ASP A 121 7.87 8.13 -14.61
C ASP A 121 6.74 8.78 -13.81
N SER A 122 6.72 10.12 -13.82
CA SER A 122 5.70 10.90 -13.12
C SER A 122 4.29 10.61 -13.61
N ALA A 123 4.10 10.31 -14.89
CA ALA A 123 2.79 9.98 -15.44
C ALA A 123 2.31 8.62 -14.92
N HIS A 124 3.21 7.65 -14.71
CA HIS A 124 2.87 6.39 -14.07
C HIS A 124 2.52 6.56 -12.59
N TYR A 125 3.32 7.34 -11.87
CA TYR A 125 3.06 7.67 -10.46
C TYR A 125 1.68 8.34 -10.28
N GLU A 126 1.40 9.39 -11.07
CA GLU A 126 0.15 10.14 -11.02
C GLU A 126 -1.06 9.25 -11.34
N ARG A 127 -0.93 8.30 -12.27
CA ARG A 127 -2.01 7.33 -12.58
C ARG A 127 -2.39 6.50 -11.36
N MET A 128 -1.41 6.00 -10.61
CA MET A 128 -1.67 5.22 -9.39
C MET A 128 -2.19 6.09 -8.24
N GLN A 129 -1.62 7.28 -8.07
CA GLN A 129 -2.06 8.24 -7.04
C GLN A 129 -3.52 8.68 -7.23
N MET A 130 -3.96 8.82 -8.49
CA MET A 130 -5.30 9.27 -8.86
C MET A 130 -6.29 8.12 -9.09
N ALA A 131 -5.86 6.87 -8.87
CA ALA A 131 -6.74 5.72 -8.93
C ALA A 131 -7.79 5.77 -7.79
N VAL A 132 -8.99 5.29 -8.09
CA VAL A 132 -10.09 5.28 -7.14
C VAL A 132 -9.85 4.19 -6.11
N ASN A 133 -9.98 4.50 -4.83
CA ASN A 133 -9.90 3.47 -3.78
C ASN A 133 -11.15 2.57 -3.86
N PRO A 134 -11.01 1.27 -4.20
CA PRO A 134 -12.15 0.38 -4.34
C PRO A 134 -12.74 -0.06 -2.99
N TYR A 135 -12.10 0.25 -1.86
CA TYR A 135 -12.51 -0.25 -0.54
C TYR A 135 -13.44 0.67 0.24
N GLY A 136 -13.55 1.94 -0.16
CA GLY A 136 -14.49 2.84 0.49
C GLY A 136 -14.21 4.31 0.31
N ASP A 137 -15.15 5.07 0.86
CA ASP A 137 -15.23 6.54 0.84
C ASP A 137 -15.21 7.14 2.25
N GLY A 138 -14.87 6.32 3.26
CA GLY A 138 -14.87 6.72 4.67
C GLY A 138 -16.25 6.72 5.35
N GLN A 139 -17.33 6.31 4.67
CA GLN A 139 -18.69 6.30 5.21
C GLN A 139 -19.18 4.90 5.65
N ALA A 140 -18.29 3.91 5.71
CA ALA A 140 -18.63 2.54 6.07
C ALA A 140 -19.31 2.44 7.44
N CYS A 141 -18.75 3.08 8.48
CA CYS A 141 -19.33 3.06 9.83
C CYS A 141 -20.76 3.63 9.85
N ARG A 142 -20.99 4.75 9.14
CA ARG A 142 -22.34 5.32 8.99
C ARG A 142 -23.25 4.26 8.38
N ARG A 143 -22.95 3.76 7.17
CA ARG A 143 -23.78 2.78 6.46
C ARG A 143 -24.08 1.52 7.27
N ILE A 144 -23.12 1.02 8.06
CA ILE A 144 -23.32 -0.14 8.92
C ILE A 144 -24.34 0.16 10.02
N VAL A 145 -24.21 1.31 10.72
CA VAL A 145 -25.18 1.72 11.76
C VAL A 145 -26.57 1.87 11.14
N GLU A 146 -26.65 2.54 10.00
CA GLU A 146 -27.91 2.74 9.26
C GLU A 146 -28.54 1.41 8.83
N ALA A 147 -27.74 0.42 8.40
CA ALA A 147 -28.20 -0.91 8.04
C ALA A 147 -28.79 -1.66 9.25
N ILE A 148 -28.16 -1.53 10.42
CA ILE A 148 -28.65 -2.11 11.66
C ILE A 148 -29.97 -1.44 12.07
N GLU A 149 -30.05 -0.11 12.06
CA GLU A 149 -31.28 0.62 12.35
C GLU A 149 -32.43 0.20 11.43
N TYR A 150 -32.16 0.06 10.13
CA TYR A 150 -33.15 -0.39 9.15
C TYR A 150 -33.59 -1.84 9.43
N ALA A 151 -32.66 -2.75 9.70
CA ALA A 151 -32.96 -4.16 9.97
C ALA A 151 -33.84 -4.37 11.22
N PHE A 152 -33.76 -3.46 12.19
CA PHE A 152 -34.56 -3.48 13.43
C PHE A 152 -35.71 -2.46 13.43
N CYS A 153 -36.11 -1.95 12.26
CA CYS A 153 -37.25 -1.02 12.08
C CYS A 153 -37.14 0.30 12.88
N HIS A 154 -35.91 0.75 13.17
CA HIS A 154 -35.64 2.08 13.75
C HIS A 154 -35.43 3.16 12.68
N ARG A 155 -35.52 2.79 11.41
CA ARG A 155 -35.36 3.64 10.23
C ARG A 155 -36.25 3.16 9.10
N ASP A 156 -36.85 4.09 8.34
CA ASP A 156 -37.83 3.78 7.28
C ASP A 156 -37.21 3.34 5.94
N HIS A 157 -35.90 3.54 5.75
CA HIS A 157 -35.20 3.32 4.48
C HIS A 157 -33.83 2.67 4.70
N ALA A 158 -33.43 1.82 3.76
CA ALA A 158 -32.11 1.20 3.76
C ALA A 158 -31.01 2.26 3.53
N PRO A 159 -29.79 2.06 4.05
CA PRO A 159 -28.66 2.92 3.71
C PRO A 159 -28.34 2.86 2.22
N GLU A 160 -27.76 3.93 1.72
CA GLU A 160 -27.16 3.92 0.37
C GLU A 160 -26.01 2.89 0.35
N PRO A 161 -25.95 2.00 -0.66
CA PRO A 161 -24.79 1.13 -0.84
C PRO A 161 -23.58 1.92 -1.32
N PHE A 162 -22.38 1.40 -1.04
CA PHE A 162 -21.15 1.92 -1.61
C PHE A 162 -20.97 1.38 -3.04
N TYR A 163 -20.65 2.27 -3.97
CA TYR A 163 -20.27 1.94 -5.34
C TYR A 163 -18.92 2.56 -5.67
N VAL A 164 -18.07 1.79 -6.34
CA VAL A 164 -16.82 2.31 -6.89
C VAL A 164 -17.19 3.15 -8.11
N THR A 165 -17.11 4.48 -7.99
CA THR A 165 -17.36 5.37 -9.13
C THR A 165 -16.17 5.27 -10.07
N THR A 166 -16.35 4.66 -11.24
CA THR A 166 -15.28 4.61 -12.23
C THR A 166 -15.25 5.92 -13.01
N ARG A 167 -14.14 6.26 -13.67
CA ARG A 167 -14.04 7.49 -14.50
C ARG A 167 -15.11 7.58 -15.60
N GLN A 168 -15.80 6.49 -15.95
CA GLN A 168 -16.90 6.50 -16.92
C GLN A 168 -18.21 7.08 -16.35
N ASP A 169 -18.38 7.12 -15.02
CA ASP A 169 -19.62 7.53 -14.37
C ASP A 169 -19.70 9.05 -14.09
N VAL A 170 -18.59 9.79 -14.32
CA VAL A 170 -18.46 11.23 -14.03
C VAL A 170 -18.64 12.11 -15.28
N GLN A 171 -19.03 11.52 -16.42
CA GLN A 171 -19.35 12.24 -17.65
C GLN A 171 -20.86 12.40 -17.86
N HIS A 172 -21.64 12.83 -16.87
CA HIS A 172 -23.01 13.31 -17.06
C HIS A 172 -23.23 14.65 -16.34
#